data_AF-G1Q1G4-F1
#
_entry.id   AF-G1Q1G4-F1
#
_cell.length_a   1.000
_cell.length_b   1.000
_cell.length_c   1.000
_cell.angle_alpha   90.00
_cell.angle_beta   90.00
_cell.angle_gamma   90.00
#
_symmetry.space_group_name_H-M   'P 1'
#
loop_
_entity.id
_entity.type
_entity.pdbx_description
1 polymer ?
#
loop_
_entity_poly.entity_id
_entity_poly.type
_entity_poly.pdbx_seq_one_letter_code
_entity_poly.pdbx_strand_id
1 'polypeptide(L)' 'MRWIGFLSLVALSECLVTVPLTKIKSMRETLRERDLLRDYLQRHPYSQAYKLLRKPRVTVQSMRNYLDVSVAG' A
#
# COMPACT_ATOMS: atom_id res chain seq x y z
N MET A 1 -20.38 -41.92 1.05
CA MET A 1 -19.76 -41.15 -0.04
C MET A 1 -20.39 -39.78 -0.33
N ARG A 2 -21.56 -39.41 0.23
CA ARG A 2 -22.22 -38.10 -0.05
C ARG A 2 -21.75 -36.90 0.79
N TRP A 3 -20.84 -37.14 1.74
CA TRP A 3 -20.43 -36.15 2.75
C TRP A 3 -19.07 -35.51 2.45
N ILE A 4 -18.32 -36.04 1.49
CA ILE A 4 -16.98 -35.56 1.11
C ILE A 4 -17.04 -34.12 0.58
N GLY A 5 -18.11 -33.77 -0.14
CA GLY A 5 -18.33 -32.39 -0.60
C GLY A 5 -18.52 -31.39 0.53
N PHE A 6 -19.21 -31.78 1.61
CA PHE A 6 -19.39 -30.93 2.79
C PHE A 6 -18.08 -30.73 3.57
N LEU A 7 -17.29 -31.79 3.75
CA LEU A 7 -15.97 -31.71 4.38
C LEU A 7 -15.00 -30.82 3.57
N SER A 8 -15.02 -30.92 2.25
CA SER A 8 -14.23 -30.06 1.36
C SER A 8 -14.62 -28.58 1.49
N LEU A 9 -15.92 -28.29 1.57
CA LEU A 9 -16.43 -26.92 1.71
C LEU A 9 -16.02 -26.29 3.07
N VAL A 10 -16.04 -27.07 4.15
CA VAL A 10 -15.60 -26.63 5.48
C VAL A 10 -14.10 -26.37 5.50
N ALA A 11 -13.28 -27.26 4.95
CA ALA A 11 -11.83 -27.06 4.85
C ALA A 11 -11.45 -25.83 4.01
N LEU A 12 -12.21 -25.50 2.98
CA LEU A 12 -12.02 -24.27 2.19
C LEU A 12 -12.43 -23.01 2.96
N SER A 13 -13.43 -23.09 3.85
CA SER A 13 -13.83 -21.96 4.69
C SER A 13 -12.80 -21.62 5.77
N GLU A 14 -12.06 -22.61 6.26
CA GLU A 14 -10.98 -22.42 7.22
C GLU A 14 -9.64 -22.02 6.56
N CYS A 15 -9.57 -22.01 5.23
CA CYS A 15 -8.45 -21.45 4.48
C CYS A 15 -8.51 -19.90 4.48
N LEU A 16 -8.66 -19.31 5.66
CA LEU A 16 -8.51 -17.88 5.90
C LEU A 16 -7.01 -17.58 5.94
N VAL A 17 -6.44 -17.30 4.77
CA VAL A 17 -5.06 -16.85 4.64
C VAL A 17 -4.95 -15.47 5.32
N THR A 18 -4.39 -15.45 6.52
CA THR A 18 -4.07 -14.22 7.22
C THR A 18 -2.75 -13.68 6.69
N VAL A 19 -2.80 -12.55 5.96
CA VAL A 19 -1.59 -11.87 5.49
C VAL A 19 -0.98 -11.09 6.66
N PRO A 20 0.24 -11.43 7.12
CA PRO A 20 0.85 -10.75 8.24
C PRO A 20 1.29 -9.34 7.82
N LEU A 21 0.67 -8.31 8.42
CA LEU A 21 1.05 -6.93 8.20
C LEU A 21 2.13 -6.51 9.20
N THR A 22 3.32 -6.21 8.70
CA THR A 22 4.45 -5.67 9.47
C THR A 22 4.48 -4.15 9.40
N LYS A 23 4.76 -3.50 10.52
CA LYS A 23 4.99 -2.05 10.55
C LYS A 23 6.40 -1.73 10.05
N ILE A 24 6.49 -0.87 9.06
CA ILE A 24 7.74 -0.40 8.47
C ILE A 24 7.83 1.12 8.56
N LYS A 25 9.05 1.66 8.43
CA LYS A 25 9.25 3.10 8.31
C LYS A 25 8.55 3.61 7.05
N SER A 26 7.88 4.75 7.18
CA SER A 26 7.26 5.39 6.02
C SER A 26 8.31 5.91 5.04
N MET A 27 7.94 6.02 3.76
CA MET A 27 8.81 6.65 2.76
C MET A 27 9.13 8.10 3.15
N ARG A 28 8.19 8.80 3.80
CA ARG A 28 8.41 10.15 4.34
C ARG A 28 9.48 10.16 5.42
N GLU A 29 9.45 9.22 6.36
CA GLU A 29 10.47 9.06 7.41
C GLU A 29 11.85 8.89 6.77
N THR A 30 11.95 7.97 5.82
CA THR A 30 13.19 7.65 5.12
C THR A 30 13.74 8.85 4.33
N LEU A 31 12.85 9.61 3.67
CA LEU A 31 13.23 10.83 2.94
C LEU A 31 13.64 11.97 3.89
N ARG A 32 13.04 12.04 5.08
CA ARG A 32 13.40 13.01 6.11
C ARG A 32 14.76 12.69 6.73
N GLU A 33 15.04 11.42 7.01
CA GLU A 33 16.33 10.95 7.52
C GLU A 33 17.49 11.24 6.56
N ARG A 34 17.20 11.37 5.26
CA ARG A 34 18.18 11.69 4.21
C ARG A 34 18.21 13.17 3.84
N ASP A 35 17.44 14.03 4.50
CA ASP A 35 17.24 15.46 4.18
C ASP A 35 16.67 15.76 2.77
N LEU A 36 16.30 14.74 1.99
CA LEU A 36 15.79 14.87 0.62
C LEU A 36 14.30 15.25 0.55
N LEU A 37 13.58 15.18 1.68
CA LEU A 37 12.13 15.42 1.72
C LEU A 37 11.74 16.82 1.22
N ARG A 38 12.55 17.84 1.54
CA ARG A 38 12.23 19.23 1.16
C ARG A 38 12.34 19.45 -0.34
N ASP A 39 13.48 19.04 -0.92
CA ASP A 39 13.71 19.14 -2.37
C ASP A 39 12.69 18.32 -3.16
N TYR A 40 12.34 17.14 -2.64
CA TYR A 40 11.29 16.30 -3.19
C TYR A 40 9.94 17.03 -3.22
N LEU A 41 9.48 17.60 -2.10
CA LEU A 41 8.20 18.30 -2.03
C LEU A 41 8.17 19.59 -2.85
N GLN A 42 9.31 20.26 -3.01
CA GLN A 42 9.42 21.47 -3.83
C GLN A 42 9.29 21.16 -5.32
N ARG A 43 10.00 20.13 -5.80
CA ARG A 43 9.89 19.65 -7.19
C ARG A 43 8.52 19.03 -7.48
N HIS A 44 7.88 18.53 -6.43
CA HIS A 44 6.67 17.75 -6.50
C HIS A 44 5.70 18.19 -5.37
N PRO A 45 4.82 19.19 -5.60
CA PRO A 45 3.82 19.62 -4.63
C PRO A 45 2.78 18.53 -4.34
N TYR A 46 2.69 18.09 -3.08
CA TYR A 46 1.77 17.03 -2.64
C TYR A 46 0.32 17.50 -2.72
N SER A 47 -0.56 16.72 -3.36
CA SER A 47 -2.01 16.93 -3.30
C SER A 47 -2.74 15.60 -3.27
N GLN A 48 -3.64 15.45 -2.31
CA GLN A 48 -4.46 14.25 -2.11
C GLN A 48 -5.45 14.03 -3.27
N ALA A 49 -5.80 15.10 -4.00
CA ALA A 49 -6.66 15.05 -5.18
C ALA A 49 -6.08 14.14 -6.28
N TYR A 50 -4.76 14.01 -6.36
CA TYR A 50 -4.10 13.11 -7.34
C TYR A 50 -4.42 11.63 -7.12
N LYS A 51 -4.86 11.22 -5.93
CA LYS A 51 -5.30 9.83 -5.66
C LYS A 51 -6.68 9.53 -6.25
N LEU A 52 -7.52 10.56 -6.40
CA LEU A 52 -8.91 10.47 -6.88
C LEU A 52 -9.02 10.74 -8.39
N LEU A 53 -8.03 11.44 -8.97
CA LEU A 53 -7.98 11.76 -10.39
C LEU A 53 -7.68 10.51 -11.22
N ARG A 54 -8.69 10.02 -11.95
CA ARG A 54 -8.64 8.80 -12.79
C ARG A 54 -7.65 8.87 -13.96
N LYS A 55 -7.18 10.08 -14.30
CA LYS A 55 -6.13 10.33 -15.30
C LYS A 55 -5.23 11.47 -14.82
N PRO A 56 -4.19 11.19 -14.01
CA PRO A 56 -3.22 12.21 -13.68
C PRO A 56 -2.50 12.61 -14.98
N ARG A 57 -2.70 13.85 -15.43
CA ARG A 57 -1.92 14.47 -16.55
C ARG A 57 -0.42 14.55 -16.24
N VAL A 58 -0.02 14.29 -14.99
CA VAL A 58 1.35 14.44 -14.49
C VAL A 58 1.87 13.07 -14.09
N THR A 59 2.37 12.34 -15.07
CA THR A 59 3.25 11.18 -14.88
C THR A 59 4.62 11.68 -14.46
N VAL A 60 5.00 11.54 -13.18
CA VAL A 60 6.44 11.46 -12.86
C VAL A 60 6.74 10.45 -11.75
N GLN A 61 5.85 10.20 -10.77
CA GLN A 61 6.16 9.23 -9.70
C GLN A 61 4.92 8.48 -9.18
N SER A 62 4.88 7.18 -9.45
CA SER A 62 3.81 6.25 -9.05
C SER A 62 3.66 6.10 -7.53
N MET A 63 4.76 6.16 -6.78
CA MET A 63 4.79 5.91 -5.32
C MET A 63 4.43 7.13 -4.45
N ARG A 64 4.12 8.27 -5.07
CA ARG A 64 3.91 9.54 -4.37
C ARG A 64 2.69 9.54 -3.44
N ASN A 65 1.66 8.77 -3.77
CA ASN A 65 0.48 8.61 -2.92
C ASN A 65 0.73 7.69 -1.70
N TYR A 66 1.90 7.05 -1.63
CA TYR A 66 2.27 6.07 -0.60
C TYR A 66 3.32 6.61 0.38
N LEU A 67 3.62 7.91 0.35
CA LEU A 67 4.61 8.56 1.23
C LEU A 67 4.41 8.25 2.71
N ASP A 68 3.16 8.17 3.14
CA ASP A 68 2.75 7.99 4.53
C ASP A 68 2.39 6.53 4.88
N VAL A 69 2.59 5.59 3.95
CA VAL A 69 2.34 4.17 4.24
C VAL A 69 3.43 3.62 5.13
N SER A 70 3.03 3.07 6.27
CA SER A 70 3.92 2.53 7.31
C SER A 70 3.68 1.04 7.57
N VAL A 71 3.05 0.33 6.63
CA VAL A 71 2.68 -1.08 6.77
C VAL A 71 3.03 -1.81 5.48
N ALA A 72 3.64 -3.00 5.60
CA ALA A 72 3.94 -3.91 4.51
C ALA A 72 3.56 -5.34 4.92
N GLY A 73 2.98 -6.12 4.02
CA GLY A 73 2.59 -7.51 4.24
C GLY A 73 2.38 -8.24 2.93
#